data_AF-A0A165XRP1-F1
#
_entry.id   AF-A0A165XRP1-F1
#
_cell.length_a   1.000
_cell.length_b   1.000
_cell.length_c   1.000
_cell.angle_alpha   90.00
_cell.angle_beta   90.00
_cell.angle_gamma   90.00
#
_symmetry.space_group_name_H-M   'P 1'
#
loop_
_entity.id
_entity.type
_entity.pdbx_description
1 polymer ?
#
loop_
_entity_poly.entity_id
_entity_poly.type
_entity_poly.pdbx_seq_one_letter_code
_entity_poly.pdbx_strand_id
1 'polypeptide(L)'
;MNSNPAVSPTGPEKENIPATPKPKRLSIAQQKIADAAVAAAAERALVEIELLKEQLEASNRVCDAAQEAMWMAETQGPGPDQQNNLILIIKPKGEAEAMDLEGDTNKDLYEAIQCSIKRGAYKAGIDFSADYRPQDVEQLAAVFEYVRKHHPYMTRNCFPADWAAGEMLK
;
A
#
# COMPACT_ATOMS: atom_id res chain seq x y z
N MET A 1 20.55 43.57 -15.87
CA MET A 1 19.96 43.94 -17.18
C MET A 1 20.12 42.73 -18.09
N ASN A 2 19.13 41.83 -18.14
CA ASN A 2 19.13 40.66 -19.03
C ASN A 2 17.98 40.80 -20.01
N SER A 3 18.34 40.98 -21.27
CA SER A 3 17.41 41.07 -22.40
C SER A 3 17.00 39.65 -22.82
N ASN A 4 15.71 39.33 -22.68
CA ASN A 4 15.13 38.13 -23.29
C ASN A 4 14.77 38.44 -24.75
N PRO A 5 15.15 37.59 -25.73
CA PRO A 5 14.67 37.73 -27.09
C PRO A 5 13.24 37.18 -27.22
N ALA A 6 12.40 37.95 -27.92
CA ALA A 6 11.03 37.62 -28.24
C ALA A 6 10.97 36.42 -29.21
N VAL A 7 10.21 35.40 -28.83
CA VAL A 7 9.86 34.26 -29.70
C VAL A 7 8.58 34.62 -30.44
N SER A 8 8.68 34.72 -31.77
CA SER A 8 7.55 34.95 -32.67
C SER A 8 6.60 33.73 -32.72
N PRO A 9 5.28 33.93 -32.79
CA PRO A 9 4.32 32.83 -32.93
C PRO A 9 4.31 32.30 -34.37
N THR A 10 4.81 31.08 -34.55
CA THR A 10 4.64 30.29 -35.77
C THR A 10 3.16 29.96 -35.95
N GLY A 11 2.61 30.34 -37.10
CA GLY A 11 1.19 30.17 -37.44
C GLY A 11 0.74 28.72 -37.53
N PRO A 12 -0.59 28.47 -37.61
CA PRO A 12 -1.16 27.13 -37.63
C PRO A 12 -0.74 26.40 -38.91
N GLU A 13 0.15 25.42 -38.72
CA GLU A 13 0.48 24.39 -39.68
C GLU A 13 -0.80 23.63 -40.02
N LYS A 14 -1.23 23.70 -41.28
CA LYS A 14 -2.36 22.93 -41.80
C LYS A 14 -1.95 21.46 -41.80
N GLU A 15 -2.24 20.79 -40.70
CA GLU A 15 -2.06 19.36 -40.51
C GLU A 15 -2.85 18.62 -41.60
N ASN A 16 -2.10 18.09 -42.57
CA ASN A 16 -2.61 17.31 -43.68
C ASN A 16 -3.02 15.93 -43.13
N ILE A 17 -4.26 15.84 -42.62
CA ILE A 17 -4.80 14.60 -42.06
C ILE A 17 -4.81 13.54 -43.18
N PRO A 18 -3.98 12.48 -43.10
CA PRO A 18 -3.99 11.42 -44.11
C PRO A 18 -5.38 10.77 -44.12
N ALA A 19 -5.97 10.68 -45.32
CA ALA A 19 -7.27 10.07 -45.53
C ALA A 19 -7.32 8.68 -44.88
N THR A 20 -8.14 8.54 -43.84
CA THR A 20 -8.31 7.26 -43.15
C THR A 20 -8.85 6.24 -44.15
N PRO A 21 -8.20 5.06 -44.28
CA PRO A 21 -8.65 4.04 -45.21
C PRO A 21 -10.06 3.58 -44.81
N LYS A 22 -11.02 3.72 -45.73
CA LYS A 22 -12.40 3.26 -45.54
C LYS A 22 -12.38 1.78 -45.13
N PRO A 23 -13.09 1.39 -44.05
CA PRO A 23 -13.10 0.01 -43.59
C PRO A 23 -13.67 -0.88 -44.69
N LYS A 24 -12.87 -1.83 -45.17
CA LYS A 24 -13.35 -2.90 -46.07
C LYS A 24 -14.43 -3.67 -45.31
N ARG A 25 -15.68 -3.57 -45.78
CA ARG A 25 -16.79 -4.42 -45.31
C ARG A 25 -16.41 -5.87 -45.57
N LEU A 26 -16.09 -6.59 -44.49
CA LEU A 26 -15.90 -8.03 -44.53
C LEU A 26 -17.18 -8.70 -45.00
N SER A 27 -17.03 -9.81 -45.74
CA SER A 27 -18.21 -10.60 -46.11
C SER A 27 -18.88 -11.16 -44.85
N ILE A 28 -20.18 -11.43 -44.91
CA ILE A 28 -20.94 -11.99 -43.78
C ILE A 28 -20.29 -13.28 -43.26
N ALA A 29 -19.69 -14.08 -44.14
CA ALA A 29 -18.95 -15.29 -43.77
C ALA A 29 -17.65 -14.97 -42.99
N GLN A 30 -16.89 -13.96 -43.43
CA GLN A 30 -15.68 -13.52 -42.74
C GLN A 30 -15.99 -12.90 -41.37
N GLN A 31 -17.09 -12.14 -41.26
CA GLN A 31 -17.54 -11.59 -39.98
C GLN A 31 -17.91 -12.69 -38.99
N LYS A 32 -18.66 -13.71 -39.41
CA LYS A 32 -19.02 -14.85 -38.54
C LYS A 32 -17.81 -15.63 -38.04
N ILE A 33 -16.78 -15.79 -38.87
CA ILE A 33 -15.52 -16.45 -38.47
C ILE A 33 -14.77 -15.59 -37.46
N ALA A 34 -14.70 -14.27 -37.67
CA ALA A 34 -14.07 -13.35 -36.72
C ALA A 34 -14.81 -13.34 -35.38
N ASP A 35 -16.14 -13.29 -35.37
CA ASP A 35 -16.94 -13.28 -34.15
C ASP A 35 -16.78 -14.60 -33.38
N ALA A 36 -16.75 -15.74 -34.08
CA ALA A 36 -16.50 -17.04 -33.46
C ALA A 36 -15.08 -17.16 -32.87
N ALA A 37 -14.08 -16.57 -33.53
CA ALA A 37 -12.71 -16.54 -33.01
C ALA A 37 -12.58 -15.65 -31.76
N VAL A 38 -13.30 -14.52 -31.72
CA VAL A 38 -13.36 -13.64 -30.54
C VAL A 38 -14.06 -14.33 -29.38
N ALA A 39 -15.17 -15.02 -29.62
CA ALA A 39 -15.86 -15.80 -28.59
C ALA A 39 -14.96 -16.90 -28.01
N ALA A 40 -14.27 -17.66 -28.86
CA ALA A 40 -13.32 -18.70 -28.42
C ALA A 40 -12.12 -18.11 -27.66
N ALA A 41 -11.64 -16.91 -28.02
CA ALA A 41 -10.59 -16.22 -27.28
C ALA A 41 -11.09 -15.73 -25.90
N ALA A 42 -12.32 -15.25 -25.81
CA ALA A 42 -12.92 -14.82 -24.55
C ALA A 42 -13.11 -16.00 -23.57
N GLU A 43 -13.55 -17.16 -24.06
CA GLU A 43 -13.65 -18.38 -23.22
C GLU A 43 -12.28 -18.83 -22.69
N ARG A 44 -11.23 -18.79 -23.53
CA ARG A 44 -9.86 -19.09 -23.08
C ARG A 44 -9.38 -18.13 -22.02
N ALA A 45 -9.64 -16.83 -22.18
CA ALA A 45 -9.26 -15.81 -21.22
C ALA A 45 -9.97 -16.00 -19.87
N LEU A 46 -11.24 -16.42 -19.86
CA LEU A 46 -11.95 -16.71 -18.62
C LEU A 46 -11.35 -17.91 -17.86
N VAL A 47 -10.99 -18.97 -18.58
CA VAL A 47 -10.31 -20.14 -17.98
C VAL A 47 -8.94 -19.75 -17.41
N GLU A 48 -8.19 -18.90 -18.11
CA GLU A 48 -6.89 -18.42 -17.64
C GLU A 48 -7.01 -17.52 -16.40
N ILE A 49 -7.99 -16.62 -16.37
CA ILE A 49 -8.26 -15.77 -15.19
C ILE A 49 -8.58 -16.64 -13.97
N GLU A 50 -9.41 -17.67 -14.13
CA GLU A 50 -9.78 -18.54 -13.02
C GLU A 50 -8.58 -19.33 -12.50
N LEU A 51 -7.74 -19.85 -13.41
CA LEU A 51 -6.49 -20.52 -13.05
C LEU A 51 -5.53 -19.60 -12.28
N LEU A 52 -5.39 -18.34 -12.72
CA LEU A 52 -4.52 -17.38 -12.05
C LEU A 52 -5.02 -16.99 -10.66
N LYS A 53 -6.35 -16.92 -10.46
CA LYS A 53 -6.94 -16.70 -9.13
C LYS A 53 -6.64 -17.86 -8.20
N GLU A 54 -6.81 -19.10 -8.68
CA GLU A 54 -6.50 -20.29 -7.87
C GLU A 54 -5.02 -20.34 -7.48
N GLN A 55 -4.11 -20.01 -8.40
CA GLN A 55 -2.68 -19.91 -8.11
C GLN A 55 -2.36 -18.83 -7.07
N LEU A 56 -3.02 -17.67 -7.16
CA LEU A 56 -2.83 -16.59 -6.19
C LEU A 56 -3.33 -17.00 -4.79
N GLU A 57 -4.50 -17.64 -4.71
CA GLU A 57 -5.03 -18.16 -3.45
C GLU A 57 -4.11 -19.24 -2.86
N ALA A 58 -3.63 -20.19 -3.67
CA ALA A 58 -2.71 -21.22 -3.20
C ALA A 58 -1.39 -20.62 -2.67
N SER A 59 -0.84 -19.62 -3.35
CA SER A 59 0.36 -18.91 -2.89
C SER A 59 0.11 -18.16 -1.58
N ASN A 60 -1.03 -17.50 -1.43
CA ASN A 60 -1.39 -16.81 -0.20
C ASN A 60 -1.52 -17.80 0.98
N ARG A 61 -2.15 -18.95 0.76
CA ARG A 61 -2.27 -20.00 1.79
C ARG A 61 -0.90 -20.53 2.25
N VAL A 62 0.06 -20.70 1.34
CA VAL A 62 1.43 -21.10 1.71
C VAL A 62 2.11 -20.03 2.55
N CYS A 63 1.94 -18.76 2.21
CA CYS A 63 2.51 -17.64 2.95
C CYS A 63 1.89 -17.53 4.36
N ASP A 64 0.56 -17.66 4.47
CA ASP A 64 -0.17 -17.62 5.73
C ASP A 64 0.22 -18.81 6.63
N ALA A 65 0.29 -20.04 6.08
CA ALA A 65 0.68 -21.23 6.84
C ALA A 65 2.14 -21.17 7.33
N ALA A 66 3.07 -20.67 6.50
CA ALA A 66 4.45 -20.45 6.91
C ALA A 66 4.54 -19.40 8.03
N GLN A 67 3.71 -18.36 7.96
CA GLN A 67 3.64 -17.30 8.96
C GLN A 67 3.05 -17.80 10.30
N GLU A 68 2.02 -18.65 10.27
CA GLU A 68 1.48 -19.31 11.47
C GLU A 68 2.49 -20.27 12.10
N ALA A 69 3.23 -21.04 11.29
CA ALA A 69 4.28 -21.93 11.79
C ALA A 69 5.41 -21.17 12.48
N MET A 70 5.81 -20.00 11.96
CA MET A 70 6.77 -19.12 12.64
C MET A 70 6.24 -18.59 13.97
N TRP A 71 4.95 -18.19 14.04
CA TRP A 71 4.32 -17.72 15.27
C TRP A 71 4.30 -18.79 16.39
N MET A 72 4.01 -20.04 16.02
CA MET A 72 4.00 -21.16 16.97
C MET A 72 5.40 -21.55 17.46
N ALA A 73 6.45 -21.27 16.69
CA ALA A 73 7.84 -21.49 17.09
C ALA A 73 8.38 -20.41 18.05
N GLU A 74 7.98 -19.15 17.87
CA GLU A 74 8.43 -18.00 18.68
C GLU A 74 7.83 -17.98 20.09
N THR A 75 6.59 -18.46 20.23
CA THR A 75 5.82 -18.39 21.50
C THR A 75 6.23 -19.41 22.57
N GLN A 76 7.21 -20.28 22.29
CA GLN A 76 7.77 -21.24 23.26
C GLN A 76 9.17 -20.88 23.79
N GLY A 77 9.69 -19.69 23.48
CA GLY A 77 10.95 -19.21 24.05
C GLY A 77 10.83 -18.76 25.51
N PRO A 78 11.85 -18.97 26.36
CA PRO A 78 11.86 -18.45 27.74
C PRO A 78 11.88 -16.92 27.72
N GLY A 79 10.86 -16.30 28.32
CA GLY A 79 10.67 -14.85 28.31
C GLY A 79 11.84 -14.10 28.97
N PRO A 80 12.33 -12.99 28.38
CA PRO A 80 13.34 -12.16 29.03
C PRO A 80 12.68 -11.29 30.11
N ASP A 81 13.22 -11.35 31.32
CA ASP A 81 12.98 -10.42 32.42
C ASP A 81 13.29 -8.98 31.96
N GLN A 82 12.27 -8.22 31.55
CA GLN A 82 12.39 -6.79 31.28
C GLN A 82 12.18 -6.01 32.58
N GLN A 83 13.28 -5.72 33.27
CA GLN A 83 13.31 -4.70 34.32
C GLN A 83 13.05 -3.32 33.70
N ASN A 84 11.94 -2.71 34.11
CA ASN A 84 11.49 -1.37 33.74
C ASN A 84 12.48 -0.27 34.17
N ASN A 85 13.29 0.21 33.22
CA ASN A 85 13.92 1.53 33.30
C ASN A 85 13.09 2.51 32.45
N LEU A 86 12.15 3.20 33.11
CA LEU A 86 11.36 4.28 32.52
C LEU A 86 12.25 5.52 32.31
N ILE A 87 12.85 5.62 31.12
CA ILE A 87 13.46 6.88 30.65
C ILE A 87 12.30 7.77 30.19
N LEU A 88 12.13 8.92 30.85
CA LEU A 88 11.17 9.96 30.47
C LEU A 88 11.63 10.61 29.17
N ILE A 89 10.99 10.25 28.05
CA ILE A 89 11.32 10.77 26.73
C ILE A 89 10.41 11.94 26.40
N ILE A 90 11.04 13.09 26.16
CA ILE A 90 10.39 14.34 25.82
C ILE A 90 9.78 14.19 24.42
N LYS A 91 8.47 14.40 24.32
CA LYS A 91 7.72 14.29 23.06
C LYS A 91 8.12 15.43 22.11
N PRO A 92 8.61 15.15 20.89
CA PRO A 92 8.93 16.21 19.93
C PRO A 92 7.66 16.83 19.34
N LYS A 93 7.80 17.99 18.71
CA LYS A 93 6.67 18.83 18.29
C LYS A 93 6.41 18.63 16.78
N GLY A 94 5.51 17.72 16.41
CA GLY A 94 5.14 17.45 15.02
C GLY A 94 5.37 15.98 14.61
N GLU A 95 4.50 15.42 13.76
CA GLU A 95 4.44 13.98 13.49
C GLU A 95 5.63 13.42 12.69
N ALA A 96 6.20 14.21 11.78
CA ALA A 96 7.32 13.81 10.92
C ALA A 96 8.69 14.18 11.51
N GLU A 97 8.80 15.40 12.07
CA GLU A 97 10.00 15.90 12.75
C GLU A 97 10.40 14.99 13.92
N ALA A 98 9.41 14.47 14.63
CA ALA A 98 9.61 13.58 15.76
C ALA A 98 10.13 12.17 15.40
N MET A 99 10.08 11.81 14.11
CA MET A 99 10.62 10.54 13.60
C MET A 99 11.88 10.74 12.75
N ASP A 100 12.44 11.96 12.65
CA ASP A 100 13.61 12.24 11.78
C ASP A 100 13.39 11.76 10.32
N LEU A 101 12.13 11.73 9.89
CA LEU A 101 11.73 11.39 8.52
C LEU A 101 11.47 12.65 7.68
N GLU A 102 11.92 13.82 8.15
CA GLU A 102 11.87 15.05 7.39
C GLU A 102 12.88 15.01 6.24
N GLY A 103 12.35 14.82 5.03
CA GLY A 103 13.10 14.87 3.80
C GLY A 103 12.39 14.12 2.68
N ASP A 104 12.57 14.58 1.44
CA ASP A 104 11.97 13.95 0.26
C ASP A 104 12.33 12.45 0.15
N THR A 105 13.50 12.06 0.69
CA THR A 105 13.99 10.68 0.70
C THR A 105 13.18 9.74 1.60
N ASN A 106 12.58 10.26 2.68
CA ASN A 106 11.92 9.46 3.71
C ASN A 106 10.39 9.60 3.72
N LYS A 107 9.86 10.43 2.82
CA LYS A 107 8.42 10.66 2.67
C LYS A 107 7.66 9.37 2.35
N ASP A 108 8.17 8.56 1.43
CA ASP A 108 7.54 7.29 1.05
C ASP A 108 7.47 6.30 2.21
N LEU A 109 8.50 6.28 3.07
CA LEU A 109 8.52 5.44 4.26
C LEU A 109 7.48 5.91 5.29
N TYR A 110 7.37 7.21 5.50
CA TYR A 110 6.36 7.79 6.39
C TYR A 110 4.93 7.46 5.89
N GLU A 111 4.66 7.64 4.60
CA GLU A 111 3.37 7.28 4.00
C GLU A 111 3.08 5.77 4.11
N ALA A 112 4.09 4.92 3.93
CA ALA A 112 3.97 3.48 4.10
C ALA A 112 3.65 3.08 5.55
N ILE A 113 4.28 3.73 6.54
CA ILE A 113 4.01 3.53 7.96
C ILE A 113 2.57 3.95 8.29
N GLN A 114 2.15 5.13 7.84
CA GLN A 114 0.77 5.60 8.02
C GLN A 114 -0.25 4.64 7.41
N CYS A 115 0.00 4.15 6.18
CA CYS A 115 -0.87 3.18 5.52
C CYS A 115 -1.01 1.88 6.33
N SER A 116 0.09 1.36 6.87
CA SER A 116 0.06 0.17 7.72
C SER A 116 -0.68 0.39 9.03
N ILE A 117 -0.52 1.55 9.67
CA ILE A 117 -1.27 1.90 10.89
C ILE A 117 -2.77 1.94 10.61
N LYS A 118 -3.21 2.67 9.57
CA LYS A 118 -4.62 2.75 9.19
C LYS A 118 -5.21 1.39 8.85
N ARG A 119 -4.45 0.55 8.14
CA ARG A 119 -4.86 -0.83 7.82
C ARG A 119 -4.96 -1.70 9.07
N GLY A 120 -4.01 -1.58 9.99
CA GLY A 120 -4.03 -2.28 11.27
C GLY A 120 -5.23 -1.88 12.12
N ALA A 121 -5.48 -0.58 12.25
CA ALA A 121 -6.60 -0.03 13.00
C ALA A 121 -7.96 -0.44 12.41
N TYR A 122 -8.11 -0.40 11.08
CA TYR A 122 -9.31 -0.91 10.42
C TYR A 122 -9.54 -2.40 10.71
N LYS A 123 -8.48 -3.22 10.71
CA LYS A 123 -8.56 -4.65 11.04
C LYS A 123 -8.89 -4.90 12.52
N ALA A 124 -8.37 -4.06 13.41
CA ALA A 124 -8.61 -4.14 14.85
C ALA A 124 -10.01 -3.62 15.25
N GLY A 125 -10.76 -3.01 14.31
CA GLY A 125 -12.07 -2.44 14.58
C GLY A 125 -12.01 -1.12 15.35
N ILE A 126 -10.91 -0.38 15.22
CA ILE A 126 -10.75 0.94 15.83
C ILE A 126 -11.68 1.95 15.14
N ASP A 127 -12.41 2.70 15.96
CA ASP A 127 -13.26 3.79 15.50
C ASP A 127 -12.45 5.08 15.32
N PHE A 128 -12.24 5.49 14.08
CA PHE A 128 -11.57 6.75 13.72
C PHE A 128 -12.41 8.00 13.97
N SER A 129 -13.70 7.86 14.29
CA SER A 129 -14.57 9.00 14.63
C SER A 129 -14.52 9.39 16.10
N ALA A 130 -13.99 8.51 16.96
CA ALA A 130 -13.84 8.72 18.39
C ALA A 130 -12.42 9.17 18.75
N ASP A 131 -12.28 9.88 19.87
CA ASP A 131 -10.96 10.19 20.42
C ASP A 131 -10.15 8.89 20.66
N TYR A 132 -8.85 8.95 20.40
CA TYR A 132 -7.93 7.82 20.60
C TYR A 132 -7.85 7.33 22.06
N ARG A 133 -8.03 8.22 23.03
CA ARG A 133 -7.86 7.92 24.48
C ARG A 133 -8.83 6.88 25.05
N PRO A 134 -10.14 6.91 24.73
CA PRO A 134 -11.10 5.90 25.21
C PRO A 134 -11.03 4.55 24.48
N GLN A 135 -10.19 4.38 23.46
CA GLN A 135 -10.13 3.13 22.71
C GLN A 135 -9.55 1.99 23.55
N ASP A 136 -9.95 0.77 23.22
CA ASP A 136 -9.51 -0.41 23.94
C ASP A 136 -7.99 -0.62 23.78
N VAL A 137 -7.32 -0.83 24.90
CA VAL A 137 -5.87 -0.96 24.98
C VAL A 137 -5.40 -2.22 24.26
N GLU A 138 -6.21 -3.27 24.25
CA GLU A 138 -5.89 -4.52 23.55
C GLU A 138 -5.92 -4.34 22.03
N GLN A 139 -6.92 -3.62 21.51
CA GLN A 139 -6.99 -3.28 20.08
C GLN A 139 -5.81 -2.41 19.65
N LEU A 140 -5.45 -1.41 20.45
CA LEU A 140 -4.29 -0.56 20.19
C LEU A 140 -2.98 -1.34 20.20
N ALA A 141 -2.79 -2.23 21.17
CA ALA A 141 -1.62 -3.09 21.22
C ALA A 141 -1.49 -3.96 19.97
N ALA A 142 -2.60 -4.54 19.48
CA ALA A 142 -2.62 -5.32 18.25
C ALA A 142 -2.21 -4.50 17.01
N VAL A 143 -2.63 -3.23 16.92
CA VAL A 143 -2.20 -2.32 15.85
C VAL A 143 -0.70 -2.05 15.92
N PHE A 144 -0.17 -1.78 17.12
CA PHE A 144 1.26 -1.52 17.26
C PHE A 144 2.10 -2.74 16.91
N GLU A 145 1.73 -3.92 17.38
CA GLU A 145 2.39 -5.18 17.00
C GLU A 145 2.36 -5.39 15.47
N TYR A 146 1.20 -5.16 14.84
CA TYR A 146 1.06 -5.24 13.38
C TYR A 146 2.03 -4.30 12.66
N VAL A 147 2.14 -3.05 13.12
CA VAL A 147 2.97 -2.02 12.49
C VAL A 147 4.45 -2.31 12.67
N ARG A 148 4.89 -2.71 13.88
CA ARG A 148 6.29 -3.09 14.14
C ARG A 148 6.74 -4.26 13.28
N LYS A 149 5.84 -5.21 13.00
CA LYS A 149 6.11 -6.36 12.12
C LYS A 149 6.38 -5.94 10.68
N HIS A 150 5.67 -4.94 10.17
CA HIS A 150 5.78 -4.50 8.77
C HIS A 150 6.85 -3.42 8.59
N HIS A 151 7.16 -2.68 9.65
CA HIS A 151 8.10 -1.57 9.63
C HIS A 151 9.14 -1.77 10.74
N PRO A 152 10.26 -2.48 10.47
CA PRO A 152 11.30 -2.73 11.46
C PRO A 152 11.90 -1.47 12.10
N TYR A 153 11.73 -0.32 11.46
CA TYR A 153 12.08 0.99 11.98
C TYR A 153 11.26 1.39 13.22
N MET A 154 10.02 0.91 13.34
CA MET A 154 9.08 1.23 14.43
C MET A 154 9.40 0.45 15.73
N THR A 155 10.65 0.47 16.18
CA THR A 155 11.05 -0.25 17.40
C THR A 155 10.66 0.49 18.68
N ARG A 156 10.57 -0.25 19.80
CA ARG A 156 10.42 0.35 21.14
C ARG A 156 11.58 1.28 21.53
N ASN A 157 12.74 1.16 20.89
CA ASN A 157 13.88 2.04 21.15
C ASN A 157 13.71 3.40 20.45
N CYS A 158 13.14 3.40 19.25
CA CYS A 158 12.87 4.61 18.47
C CYS A 158 11.59 5.32 18.94
N PHE A 159 10.54 4.57 19.28
CA PHE A 159 9.23 5.10 19.68
C PHE A 159 8.73 4.50 21.00
N PRO A 160 9.25 4.98 22.14
CA PRO A 160 8.89 4.44 23.44
C PRO A 160 7.44 4.73 23.78
N ALA A 161 6.70 3.75 24.30
CA ALA A 161 5.25 3.86 24.54
C ALA A 161 4.39 4.13 23.28
N ASP A 162 4.90 3.80 22.10
CA ASP A 162 4.13 3.83 20.83
C ASP A 162 3.50 5.19 20.49
N TRP A 163 4.09 6.28 21.01
CA TRP A 163 3.52 7.62 20.88
C TRP A 163 3.37 8.04 19.41
N ALA A 164 4.26 7.59 18.52
CA ALA A 164 4.21 7.90 17.09
C ALA A 164 3.00 7.25 16.41
N ALA A 165 2.71 5.99 16.74
CA ALA A 165 1.54 5.29 16.20
C ALA A 165 0.24 5.82 16.82
N GLY A 166 0.25 6.23 18.09
CA GLY A 166 -0.89 6.91 18.73
C GLY A 166 -1.17 8.31 18.17
N GLU A 167 -0.15 9.05 17.73
CA GLU A 167 -0.36 10.33 17.02
C GLU A 167 -0.99 10.11 15.64
N MET A 168 -0.58 9.07 14.90
CA MET A 168 -1.12 8.76 13.57
C MET A 168 -2.55 8.19 13.57
N LEU A 169 -3.09 7.88 14.75
CA LEU A 169 -4.46 7.40 14.93
C LEU A 169 -5.47 8.52 15.24
N LYS A 170 -5.02 9.78 15.27
CA LYS A 170 -5.89 10.96 15.41
C LYS A 170 -6.62 11.34 14.12
#